data_AF-A0A261KQZ7-F1
#
_entry.id   AF-A0A261KQZ7-F1
#
_cell.length_a   1.000
_cell.length_b   1.000
_cell.length_c   1.000
_cell.angle_alpha   90.00
_cell.angle_beta   90.00
_cell.angle_gamma   90.00
#
_symmetry.space_group_name_H-M   'P 1'
#
loop_
_entity.id
_entity.type
_entity.pdbx_description
1 polymer ?
#
loop_
_entity_poly.entity_id
_entity_poly.type
_entity_poly.pdbx_seq_one_letter_code
_entity_poly.pdbx_strand_id
1 'polypeptide(L)'
;MTKIKTKKCFHISNLGAILFSLILNSYLWFPAKAQAQAQTDIYCRLSPEAIAEKENLRQAVLGGDKDAEKQYQDIHIQHSREVGNCRLRNWPRNQGIWLRIYPCDARPGEIDRILDKIVNQGYNQVYIEAFFDGQVLLPAANNPTVWPSVLRVPG
;
A
#
# COMPACT_ATOMS: atom_id res chain seq x y z
N MET A 1 -49.06 2.73 74.41
CA MET A 1 -49.90 3.49 73.46
C MET A 1 -49.14 4.78 73.16
N THR A 2 -48.73 5.18 71.96
CA THR A 2 -49.18 4.91 70.58
C THR A 2 -48.02 5.33 69.64
N LYS A 3 -47.83 4.64 68.51
CA LYS A 3 -46.75 4.88 67.53
C LYS A 3 -46.87 6.24 66.83
N ILE A 4 -45.74 6.91 66.61
CA ILE A 4 -45.60 7.97 65.58
C ILE A 4 -44.55 7.49 64.58
N LYS A 5 -44.97 7.21 63.34
CA LYS A 5 -44.11 6.89 62.20
C LYS A 5 -43.95 8.15 61.35
N THR A 6 -42.76 8.72 61.31
CA THR A 6 -42.41 9.80 60.37
C THR A 6 -41.69 9.18 59.16
N LYS A 7 -42.34 9.17 58.00
CA LYS A 7 -41.73 8.80 56.72
C LYS A 7 -40.86 9.98 56.25
N LYS A 8 -39.55 9.76 56.04
CA LYS A 8 -38.72 10.68 55.27
C LYS A 8 -38.85 10.32 53.78
N CYS A 9 -39.50 11.18 53.01
CA CYS A 9 -39.43 11.15 51.54
C CYS A 9 -38.00 11.50 51.12
N PHE A 10 -37.36 10.59 50.40
CA PHE A 10 -36.09 10.84 49.73
C PHE A 10 -36.40 11.55 48.42
N HIS A 11 -36.27 12.87 48.40
CA HIS A 11 -36.32 13.66 47.16
C HIS A 11 -35.00 13.45 46.42
N ILE A 12 -35.03 12.62 45.38
CA ILE A 12 -33.95 12.49 44.41
C ILE A 12 -34.00 13.77 43.55
N SER A 13 -33.00 14.65 43.69
CA SER A 13 -32.90 15.86 42.88
C SER A 13 -32.34 15.52 41.49
N ASN A 14 -33.13 15.80 40.46
CA ASN A 14 -32.82 15.57 39.04
C ASN A 14 -31.78 16.55 38.45
N LEU A 15 -30.85 17.06 39.26
CA LEU A 15 -29.83 18.03 38.83
C LEU A 15 -28.41 17.43 38.78
N GLY A 16 -28.18 16.23 39.33
CA GLY A 16 -26.88 15.57 39.29
C GLY A 16 -26.60 14.72 38.03
N ALA A 17 -27.63 14.38 37.25
CA ALA A 17 -27.51 13.37 36.19
C ALA A 17 -27.09 13.94 34.81
N ILE A 18 -26.99 15.26 34.65
CA ILE A 18 -26.68 15.89 33.34
C ILE A 18 -25.18 16.24 33.22
N LEU A 19 -24.42 16.28 34.32
CA LEU A 19 -23.00 16.63 34.27
C LEU A 19 -22.05 15.44 34.05
N PHE A 20 -22.52 14.19 34.19
CA PHE A 20 -21.66 13.01 34.02
C PHE A 20 -21.61 12.47 32.57
N SER A 21 -22.53 12.91 31.71
CA SER A 21 -22.63 12.46 30.31
C SER A 21 -21.75 13.24 29.32
N LEU A 22 -21.03 14.28 29.76
CA LEU A 22 -20.21 15.11 28.87
C LEU A 22 -18.71 14.76 28.84
N ILE A 23 -18.21 13.90 29.73
CA ILE A 23 -16.76 13.63 29.86
C ILE A 23 -16.32 12.36 29.13
N LEU A 24 -17.25 11.46 28.77
CA LEU A 24 -16.92 10.18 28.11
C LEU A 24 -16.88 10.26 26.57
N ASN A 25 -17.34 11.37 25.96
CA ASN A 25 -17.47 11.47 24.50
C ASN A 25 -16.26 12.15 23.81
N SER A 26 -15.26 12.60 24.57
CA SER A 26 -14.06 13.29 24.06
C SER A 26 -12.92 12.33 23.66
N TYR A 27 -13.04 11.02 23.92
CA TYR A 27 -11.99 10.04 23.61
C TYR A 27 -12.14 9.34 22.24
N LEU A 28 -13.22 9.61 21.49
CA LEU A 28 -13.43 9.05 20.14
C LEU A 28 -12.82 9.90 19.02
N TRP A 29 -12.14 10.99 19.36
CA TRP A 29 -11.51 11.89 18.39
C TRP A 29 -9.98 11.76 18.40
N PHE A 30 -9.46 10.54 18.50
CA PHE A 30 -8.13 10.29 17.98
C PHE A 30 -8.27 10.16 16.47
N PRO A 31 -7.68 11.07 15.66
CA PRO A 31 -7.57 10.80 14.24
C PRO A 31 -6.82 9.47 14.13
N ALA A 32 -7.45 8.49 13.48
CA ALA A 32 -6.78 7.26 13.07
C ALA A 32 -5.42 7.65 12.50
N LYS A 33 -4.34 7.04 13.00
CA LYS A 33 -2.97 7.32 12.56
C LYS A 33 -3.00 7.50 11.05
N ALA A 34 -2.80 8.74 10.60
CA ALA A 34 -2.63 8.99 9.18
C ALA A 34 -1.54 8.03 8.74
N GLN A 35 -1.87 7.12 7.83
CA GLN A 35 -0.90 6.18 7.27
C GLN A 35 0.33 7.00 6.93
N ALA A 36 1.46 6.65 7.56
CA ALA A 36 2.70 7.39 7.39
C ALA A 36 2.95 7.45 5.89
N GLN A 37 2.72 8.62 5.28
CA GLN A 37 3.00 8.81 3.87
C GLN A 37 4.50 8.60 3.74
N ALA A 38 4.93 7.63 2.95
CA ALA A 38 6.35 7.42 2.76
C ALA A 38 6.93 8.74 2.27
N GLN A 39 7.80 9.33 3.10
CA GLN A 39 8.33 10.65 2.82
C GLN A 39 9.29 10.53 1.64
N THR A 40 8.85 11.01 0.49
CA THR A 40 9.68 11.10 -0.69
C THR A 40 10.62 12.28 -0.59
N ASP A 41 11.87 12.13 -1.02
CA ASP A 41 12.79 13.27 -1.13
C ASP A 41 12.51 14.14 -2.37
N ILE A 42 13.37 15.15 -2.63
CA ILE A 42 13.24 16.05 -3.80
C ILE A 42 13.33 15.32 -5.15
N TYR A 43 13.91 14.12 -5.16
CA TYR A 43 14.03 13.25 -6.34
C TYR A 43 12.92 12.20 -6.38
N CYS A 44 11.92 12.32 -5.52
CA CYS A 44 10.81 11.41 -5.38
C CYS A 44 11.19 9.98 -4.99
N ARG A 45 12.35 9.79 -4.35
CA ARG A 45 12.78 8.47 -3.83
C ARG A 45 12.03 8.14 -2.56
N LEU A 46 11.55 6.92 -2.43
CA LEU A 46 10.91 6.43 -1.21
C LEU A 46 11.93 6.28 -0.07
N SER A 47 11.47 6.39 1.17
CA SER A 47 12.35 6.22 2.34
C SER A 47 12.84 4.76 2.45
N PRO A 48 14.02 4.50 3.01
CA PRO A 48 14.54 3.15 3.21
C PRO A 48 13.58 2.23 3.99
N GLU A 49 12.87 2.78 4.97
CA GLU A 49 11.92 2.05 5.81
C GLU A 49 10.71 1.59 5.00
N ALA A 50 10.13 2.49 4.20
CA ALA A 50 9.01 2.17 3.31
C ALA A 50 9.42 1.13 2.25
N ILE A 51 10.64 1.24 1.72
CA ILE A 51 11.21 0.25 0.79
C ILE A 51 11.31 -1.12 1.45
N ALA A 52 11.83 -1.18 2.68
CA ALA A 52 11.97 -2.42 3.43
C ALA A 52 10.63 -3.06 3.78
N GLU A 53 9.63 -2.27 4.16
CA GLU A 53 8.27 -2.75 4.43
C GLU A 53 7.66 -3.44 3.19
N LYS A 54 7.72 -2.78 2.03
CA LYS A 54 7.23 -3.36 0.77
C LYS A 54 8.01 -4.63 0.38
N GLU A 55 9.33 -4.63 0.53
CA GLU A 55 10.14 -5.81 0.19
C GLU A 55 9.84 -7.01 1.11
N ASN A 56 9.63 -6.78 2.42
CA ASN A 56 9.24 -7.84 3.35
C ASN A 56 7.90 -8.47 2.96
N LEU A 57 6.92 -7.65 2.57
CA LEU A 57 5.64 -8.12 2.07
C LEU A 57 5.81 -8.93 0.77
N ARG A 58 6.62 -8.45 -0.18
CA ARG A 58 6.91 -9.19 -1.42
C ARG A 58 7.51 -10.57 -1.16
N GLN A 59 8.46 -10.66 -0.22
CA GLN A 59 9.08 -11.94 0.16
C GLN A 59 8.07 -12.88 0.83
N ALA A 60 7.18 -12.36 1.68
CA ALA A 60 6.11 -13.15 2.29
C ALA A 60 5.12 -13.70 1.25
N VAL A 61 4.77 -12.90 0.22
CA VAL A 61 3.97 -13.36 -0.92
C VAL A 61 4.64 -14.51 -1.65
N LEU A 62 5.95 -14.43 -1.91
CA LEU A 62 6.72 -15.52 -2.51
C LEU A 62 6.79 -16.77 -1.61
N GLY A 63 6.69 -16.59 -0.30
CA GLY A 63 6.54 -17.66 0.68
C GLY A 63 5.14 -18.29 0.74
N GLY A 64 4.15 -17.75 0.02
CA GLY A 64 2.77 -18.25 -0.03
C GLY A 64 1.82 -17.63 0.99
N ASP A 65 2.21 -16.52 1.64
CA ASP A 65 1.36 -15.80 2.57
C ASP A 65 0.29 -14.97 1.83
N LYS A 66 -0.98 -15.38 1.99
CA LYS A 66 -2.13 -14.73 1.35
C LYS A 66 -2.53 -13.41 1.99
N ASP A 67 -2.27 -13.23 3.27
CA ASP A 67 -2.56 -11.95 3.96
C ASP A 67 -1.54 -10.90 3.53
N ALA A 68 -0.28 -11.32 3.34
CA ALA A 68 0.77 -10.47 2.78
C ALA A 68 0.48 -10.03 1.34
N GLU A 69 -0.23 -10.83 0.54
CA GLU A 69 -0.59 -10.48 -0.84
C GLU A 69 -1.45 -9.23 -0.89
N LYS A 70 -2.51 -9.18 -0.06
CA LYS A 70 -3.36 -8.00 0.01
C LYS A 70 -2.58 -6.77 0.49
N GLN A 71 -1.77 -6.93 1.53
CA GLN A 71 -0.97 -5.84 2.08
C GLN A 71 0.06 -5.32 1.08
N TYR A 72 0.70 -6.22 0.31
CA TYR A 72 1.63 -5.88 -0.75
C TYR A 72 0.95 -5.05 -1.85
N GLN A 73 -0.27 -5.42 -2.27
CA GLN A 73 -1.02 -4.65 -3.26
C GLN A 73 -1.41 -3.27 -2.73
N ASP A 74 -1.85 -3.19 -1.48
CA ASP A 74 -2.23 -1.93 -0.84
C ASP A 74 -1.02 -0.97 -0.73
N ILE A 75 0.14 -1.45 -0.29
CA ILE A 75 1.37 -0.62 -0.20
C ILE A 75 1.93 -0.27 -1.58
N HIS A 76 1.82 -1.16 -2.57
CA HIS A 76 2.22 -0.88 -3.96
C HIS A 76 1.44 0.30 -4.55
N ILE A 77 0.10 0.30 -4.37
CA ILE A 77 -0.76 1.40 -4.82
C ILE A 77 -0.42 2.70 -4.08
N GLN A 78 -0.17 2.62 -2.77
CA GLN A 78 0.20 3.77 -1.96
C GLN A 78 1.51 4.39 -2.43
N HIS A 79 2.57 3.59 -2.59
CA HIS A 79 3.87 4.05 -3.06
C HIS A 79 3.81 4.66 -4.46
N SER A 80 3.03 4.05 -5.37
CA SER A 80 2.79 4.61 -6.71
C SER A 80 2.16 6.01 -6.64
N ARG A 81 1.16 6.19 -5.75
CA ARG A 81 0.52 7.49 -5.52
C ARG A 81 1.48 8.51 -4.92
N GLU A 82 2.34 8.12 -3.99
CA GLU A 82 3.32 9.01 -3.36
C GLU A 82 4.35 9.52 -4.36
N VAL A 83 4.95 8.62 -5.15
CA VAL A 83 5.87 8.98 -6.22
C VAL A 83 5.18 9.86 -7.26
N GLY A 84 3.96 9.50 -7.69
CA GLY A 84 3.17 10.30 -8.63
C GLY A 84 2.88 11.72 -8.10
N ASN A 85 2.43 11.83 -6.85
CA ASN A 85 2.17 13.12 -6.20
C ASN A 85 3.43 13.96 -6.05
N CYS A 86 4.57 13.33 -5.73
CA CYS A 86 5.86 14.02 -5.69
C CYS A 86 6.23 14.57 -7.08
N ARG A 87 6.07 13.78 -8.14
CA ARG A 87 6.36 14.17 -9.53
C ARG A 87 5.44 15.27 -10.05
N LEU A 88 4.22 15.39 -9.53
CA LEU A 88 3.35 16.52 -9.84
C LEU A 88 3.87 17.85 -9.28
N ARG A 89 4.70 17.82 -8.23
CA ARG A 89 5.25 19.01 -7.57
C ARG A 89 6.72 19.28 -7.91
N ASN A 90 7.46 18.27 -8.35
CA ASN A 90 8.90 18.34 -8.59
C ASN A 90 9.23 18.03 -10.05
N TRP A 91 10.28 18.66 -10.58
CA TRP A 91 10.76 18.40 -11.93
C TRP A 91 11.82 17.27 -11.92
N PRO A 92 11.82 16.36 -12.91
CA PRO A 92 10.87 16.24 -14.02
C PRO A 92 9.54 15.61 -13.58
N ARG A 93 8.45 16.07 -14.22
CA ARG A 93 7.09 15.52 -14.01
C ARG A 93 6.97 14.07 -14.47
N ASN A 94 7.67 13.72 -15.54
CA ASN A 94 7.76 12.36 -16.07
C ASN A 94 9.23 11.95 -16.03
N GLN A 95 9.57 11.02 -15.14
CA GLN A 95 10.86 10.37 -15.12
C GLN A 95 10.67 8.93 -15.61
N GLY A 96 11.03 8.75 -16.87
CA GLY A 96 10.92 7.48 -17.58
C GLY A 96 12.20 6.65 -17.54
N ILE A 97 12.05 5.33 -17.59
CA ILE A 97 13.15 4.40 -17.89
C ILE A 97 12.71 3.41 -18.96
N TRP A 98 13.63 3.03 -19.84
CA TRP A 98 13.43 1.93 -20.78
C TRP A 98 13.96 0.64 -20.14
N LEU A 99 13.07 -0.32 -19.93
CA LEU A 99 13.38 -1.62 -19.37
C LEU A 99 13.36 -2.66 -20.49
N ARG A 100 14.54 -3.20 -20.78
CA ARG A 100 14.69 -4.38 -21.63
C ARG A 100 14.73 -5.62 -20.75
N ILE A 101 13.78 -6.52 -20.95
CA ILE A 101 13.65 -7.75 -20.16
C ILE A 101 14.24 -8.90 -20.99
N TYR A 102 14.93 -9.84 -20.34
CA TYR A 102 15.40 -11.07 -20.98
C TYR A 102 14.61 -12.28 -20.48
N PRO A 103 14.59 -13.41 -21.22
CA PRO A 103 13.84 -14.60 -20.82
C PRO A 103 14.16 -15.11 -19.41
N CYS A 104 15.42 -14.99 -18.96
CA CYS A 104 15.83 -15.41 -17.61
C CYS A 104 15.33 -14.50 -16.48
N ASP A 105 14.80 -13.32 -16.81
CA ASP A 105 14.21 -12.38 -15.85
C ASP A 105 12.75 -12.70 -15.52
N ALA A 106 12.08 -13.53 -16.33
CA ALA A 106 10.69 -13.99 -16.12
C ALA A 106 10.54 -15.03 -15.00
N ARG A 107 11.47 -15.05 -14.03
CA ARG A 107 11.36 -15.90 -12.84
C ARG A 107 10.28 -15.35 -11.91
N PRO A 108 9.58 -16.21 -11.14
CA PRO A 108 8.56 -15.77 -10.21
C PRO A 108 9.07 -14.67 -9.27
N GLY A 109 8.38 -13.54 -9.22
CA GLY A 109 8.69 -12.39 -8.36
C GLY A 109 9.84 -11.49 -8.80
N GLU A 110 10.65 -11.85 -9.80
CA GLU A 110 11.80 -11.03 -10.21
C GLU A 110 11.38 -9.76 -10.96
N ILE A 111 10.34 -9.85 -11.78
CA ILE A 111 9.78 -8.67 -12.46
C ILE A 111 9.24 -7.67 -11.43
N ASP A 112 8.48 -8.14 -10.44
CA ASP A 112 7.97 -7.30 -9.35
C ASP A 112 9.12 -6.62 -8.58
N ARG A 113 10.18 -7.37 -8.27
CA ARG A 113 11.38 -6.84 -7.59
C ARG A 113 12.04 -5.71 -8.39
N ILE A 114 12.17 -5.89 -9.71
CA ILE A 114 12.78 -4.88 -10.60
C ILE A 114 11.91 -3.64 -10.68
N LEU A 115 10.61 -3.81 -10.91
CA LEU A 115 9.65 -2.70 -11.01
C LEU A 115 9.55 -1.94 -9.68
N ASP A 116 9.55 -2.65 -8.56
CA ASP A 116 9.58 -2.05 -7.23
C ASP A 116 10.82 -1.19 -7.04
N LYS A 117 12.00 -1.71 -7.41
CA LYS A 117 13.25 -0.95 -7.34
C LYS A 117 13.21 0.33 -8.18
N ILE A 118 12.61 0.27 -9.37
CA ILE A 118 12.44 1.43 -10.26
C ILE A 118 11.55 2.49 -9.58
N VAL A 119 10.39 2.10 -9.05
CA VAL A 119 9.48 3.02 -8.33
C VAL A 119 10.15 3.59 -7.08
N ASN A 120 10.90 2.77 -6.33
CA ASN A 120 11.63 3.20 -5.13
C ASN A 120 12.65 4.32 -5.43
N GLN A 121 13.20 4.33 -6.66
CA GLN A 121 14.09 5.38 -7.16
C GLN A 121 13.34 6.63 -7.69
N GLY A 122 12.02 6.65 -7.60
CA GLY A 122 11.16 7.78 -7.96
C GLY A 122 10.75 7.82 -9.43
N TYR A 123 11.01 6.78 -10.22
CA TYR A 123 10.53 6.71 -11.60
C TYR A 123 9.01 6.49 -11.60
N ASN A 124 8.30 7.26 -12.42
CA ASN A 124 6.84 7.16 -12.56
C ASN A 124 6.41 6.72 -13.97
N GLN A 125 7.36 6.35 -14.82
CA GLN A 125 7.08 5.83 -16.15
C GLN A 125 8.10 4.75 -16.52
N VAL A 126 7.61 3.61 -17.02
CA VAL A 126 8.44 2.50 -17.47
C VAL A 126 8.01 2.09 -18.87
N TYR A 127 8.96 2.09 -19.81
CA TYR A 127 8.76 1.59 -21.16
C TYR A 127 9.35 0.19 -21.22
N ILE A 128 8.54 -0.82 -21.48
CA ILE A 128 8.98 -2.21 -21.49
C ILE A 128 9.21 -2.66 -22.93
N GLU A 129 10.41 -3.15 -23.22
CA GLU A 129 10.70 -3.86 -24.46
C GLU A 129 10.32 -5.34 -24.29
N ALA A 130 9.24 -5.74 -24.98
CA ALA A 130 8.70 -7.10 -24.93
C ALA A 130 9.13 -7.99 -26.11
N PHE A 131 10.02 -7.49 -26.98
CA PHE A 131 10.46 -8.17 -28.19
C PHE A 131 11.97 -8.34 -28.20
N PHE A 132 12.44 -9.49 -28.67
CA PHE A 132 13.86 -9.81 -28.83
C PHE A 132 14.04 -10.75 -30.02
N ASP A 133 14.90 -10.40 -30.98
CA ASP A 133 15.21 -11.22 -32.17
C ASP A 133 13.98 -11.75 -32.93
N GLY A 134 12.93 -10.93 -33.06
CA GLY A 134 11.68 -11.31 -33.73
C GLY A 134 10.79 -12.27 -32.92
N GLN A 135 11.08 -12.46 -31.64
CA GLN A 135 10.32 -13.25 -30.69
C GLN A 135 9.73 -12.36 -29.61
N VAL A 136 8.66 -12.83 -28.96
CA VAL A 136 7.96 -12.08 -27.90
C VAL A 136 8.18 -12.71 -26.53
N LEU A 137 8.37 -11.87 -25.51
CA LEU A 137 8.53 -12.23 -24.09
C LEU A 137 7.16 -12.43 -23.40
N LEU A 138 6.25 -13.15 -24.06
CA LEU A 138 4.96 -13.55 -23.50
C LEU A 138 4.88 -15.08 -23.42
N PRO A 139 4.26 -15.68 -22.40
CA PRO A 139 4.08 -17.13 -22.34
C PRO A 139 3.34 -17.64 -23.59
N ALA A 140 3.79 -18.77 -24.14
CA ALA A 140 3.24 -19.31 -25.39
C ALA A 140 1.72 -19.55 -25.34
N ALA A 141 1.19 -19.99 -24.18
CA ALA A 141 -0.23 -20.22 -23.98
C ALA A 141 -1.09 -18.93 -24.04
N ASN A 142 -0.49 -17.78 -23.74
CA ASN A 142 -1.17 -16.49 -23.60
C ASN A 142 -0.59 -15.42 -24.54
N ASN A 143 -0.07 -15.83 -25.69
CA ASN A 143 0.52 -14.93 -26.68
C ASN A 143 -0.52 -14.56 -27.77
N PRO A 144 -1.10 -13.35 -27.75
CA PRO A 144 -2.06 -12.92 -28.77
C PRO A 144 -1.38 -12.44 -30.06
N THR A 145 -0.05 -12.48 -30.13
CA THR A 145 0.73 -11.89 -31.23
C THR A 145 1.10 -12.94 -32.27
N VAL A 146 1.52 -12.47 -33.46
CA VAL A 146 1.98 -13.34 -34.55
C VAL A 146 3.43 -13.83 -34.38
N TRP A 147 4.16 -13.29 -33.40
CA TRP A 147 5.56 -13.62 -33.16
C TRP A 147 5.68 -14.80 -32.19
N PRO A 148 6.62 -15.74 -32.41
CA PRO A 148 6.80 -16.89 -31.51
C PRO A 148 7.28 -16.45 -30.13
N SER A 149 6.90 -17.20 -29.10
CA SER A 149 7.35 -16.95 -27.73
C SER A 149 8.78 -17.44 -27.52
N VAL A 150 9.60 -16.62 -26.85
CA VAL A 150 10.93 -17.02 -26.39
C VAL A 150 10.89 -17.74 -25.03
N LEU A 151 9.79 -17.61 -24.29
CA LEU A 151 9.61 -18.25 -22.99
C LEU A 151 9.28 -19.74 -23.17
N ARG A 152 10.12 -20.61 -22.61
CA ARG A 152 9.98 -22.08 -22.70
C ARG A 152 9.33 -22.71 -21.47
N VAL A 153 8.99 -21.90 -20.46
CA VAL A 153 8.28 -22.34 -19.26
C VAL A 153 6.77 -22.31 -19.49
N PRO A 154 6.00 -23.28 -18.95
CA PRO A 154 4.55 -23.20 -18.91
C PRO A 154 4.14 -21.93 -18.14
N GLY A 155 3.23 -21.16 -18.72
CA GLY A 155 2.60 -20.01 -18.07
C GLY A 155 1.44 -20.42 -17.18
#